data_AF-A0A438G0L3-F1
#
_entry.id   AF-A0A438G0L3-F1
#
_cell.length_a   1.000
_cell.length_b   1.000
_cell.length_c   1.000
_cell.angle_alpha   90.00
_cell.angle_beta   90.00
_cell.angle_gamma   90.00
#
_symmetry.space_group_name_H-M   'P 1'
#
loop_
_entity.id
_entity.type
_entity.pdbx_description
1 polymer ?
#
loop_
_entity_poly.entity_id
_entity_poly.type
_entity_poly.pdbx_seq_one_letter_code
_entity_poly.pdbx_strand_id
1 'polypeptide(L)'
;MASNTPNLECRMYEAKYPEVDMAVMIQVKNIADMGAYVSLLEYNNIEGMILFSELSRRRIRSVSSLIKVGRQEPVMVLRVDKEKGYIDLSKRRVSEEDIQVCEERYNKSKLVHSIMRHVAETMNLDLEDEYYMHQISGNMLRWGIMFYACCFLYVIMSFIGNLVLGKLNFSHMLDLYIHVGWPLYRKYGHAFEAFKLIVTDPDSVLNSLTREIKEIGPDGQEVTKVIPAISEEVKDSLIKNIRRRMTPQPLKIRADIEMKCFQFDGVLHIKEAMRKAEAAGNKDCPVKIKLVAPPLYVLTTQTLDKEQGMLILNNAITACTKEIEQHKGKLIVKEAPRAVSERDDKLLAEHMAKLRQDNEEVSGDEGEEEEEDTGMGDADLESSGPGLTEFTLYLVSCLCPSLDLAVNFLGNPVERPFASYKHSRCDITEN
;
A
#
# COMPACT_ATOMS: atom_id res chain seq x y z
N MET A 1 11.21 -26.02 -6.48
CA MET A 1 10.08 -25.35 -7.18
C MET A 1 10.55 -23.97 -7.55
N ALA A 2 10.54 -23.60 -8.83
CA ALA A 2 10.78 -22.21 -9.22
C ALA A 2 9.47 -21.43 -9.06
N SER A 3 9.49 -20.32 -8.31
CA SER A 3 8.33 -19.43 -8.20
C SER A 3 8.12 -18.71 -9.53
N ASN A 4 7.19 -19.20 -10.34
CA ASN A 4 6.84 -18.57 -11.62
C ASN A 4 5.97 -17.32 -11.39
N THR A 5 6.54 -16.32 -10.72
CA THR A 5 5.99 -14.97 -10.68
C THR A 5 6.10 -14.38 -12.09
N PRO A 6 5.00 -14.01 -12.77
CA PRO A 6 5.08 -13.34 -14.06
C PRO A 6 5.89 -12.05 -13.89
N ASN A 7 6.65 -11.68 -14.93
CA ASN A 7 7.66 -10.63 -14.83
C ASN A 7 7.03 -9.23 -14.88
N LEU A 8 6.30 -8.88 -13.80
CA LEU A 8 5.55 -7.64 -13.56
C LEU A 8 6.48 -6.48 -13.14
N GLU A 9 7.68 -6.45 -13.69
CA GLU A 9 8.61 -5.33 -13.61
C GLU A 9 8.60 -4.62 -14.96
N CYS A 10 8.32 -3.31 -14.93
CA CYS A 10 8.39 -2.42 -16.07
C CYS A 10 8.96 -1.07 -15.62
N ARG A 11 9.42 -0.23 -16.55
CA ARG A 11 9.80 1.16 -16.26
C ARG A 11 8.58 2.05 -16.12
N MET A 12 8.61 2.99 -15.18
CA MET A 12 7.50 3.90 -14.90
C MET A 12 7.38 5.04 -15.93
N TYR A 13 8.48 5.40 -16.59
CA TYR A 13 8.57 6.48 -17.56
C TYR A 13 8.90 5.98 -18.97
N GLU A 14 8.61 6.79 -19.98
CA GLU A 14 8.88 6.46 -21.39
C GLU A 14 10.38 6.28 -21.66
N ALA A 15 11.20 7.18 -21.13
CA ALA A 15 12.66 7.16 -21.24
C ALA A 15 13.25 5.91 -20.58
N LYS A 16 14.14 5.20 -21.29
CA LYS A 16 14.81 3.99 -20.79
C LYS A 16 15.83 4.28 -19.67
N TYR A 17 16.42 5.48 -19.68
CA TYR A 17 17.40 5.94 -18.71
C TYR A 17 17.01 7.34 -18.22
N PRO A 18 17.37 7.74 -16.99
CA PRO A 18 17.17 9.10 -16.50
C PRO A 18 18.04 10.12 -17.25
N GLU A 19 17.76 11.39 -17.01
CA GLU A 19 18.59 12.52 -17.45
C GLU A 19 19.61 12.90 -16.35
N VAL A 20 20.62 13.69 -16.72
CA VAL A 20 21.66 14.19 -15.80
C VAL A 20 21.08 15.27 -14.87
N ASP A 21 21.64 15.38 -13.67
CA ASP A 21 21.21 16.25 -12.56
C ASP A 21 19.77 15.98 -12.04
N MET A 22 19.08 14.97 -12.57
CA MET A 22 17.78 14.50 -12.07
C MET A 22 17.95 13.77 -10.73
N ALA A 23 17.12 14.12 -9.74
CA ALA A 23 16.92 13.32 -8.53
C ALA A 23 16.00 12.11 -8.81
N VAL A 24 16.43 10.91 -8.41
CA VAL A 24 15.75 9.61 -8.60
C VAL A 24 15.79 8.77 -7.33
N MET A 25 14.82 7.88 -7.15
CA MET A 25 14.74 6.97 -6.01
C MET A 25 15.39 5.62 -6.31
N ILE A 26 16.38 5.24 -5.50
CA ILE A 26 17.10 3.96 -5.62
C ILE A 26 16.80 3.01 -4.46
N GLN A 27 17.15 1.74 -4.65
CA GLN A 27 17.37 0.77 -3.56
C GLN A 27 18.81 0.26 -3.60
N VAL A 28 19.46 0.16 -2.44
CA VAL A 28 20.83 -0.35 -2.36
C VAL A 28 20.84 -1.88 -2.46
N LYS A 29 21.50 -2.42 -3.49
CA LYS A 29 21.68 -3.88 -3.70
C LYS A 29 22.86 -4.43 -2.92
N ASN A 30 24.04 -3.83 -3.05
CA ASN A 30 25.28 -4.31 -2.44
C ASN A 30 26.27 -3.17 -2.18
N ILE A 31 27.25 -3.39 -1.31
CA ILE A 31 28.33 -2.46 -1.00
C ILE A 31 29.65 -3.16 -1.34
N ALA A 32 30.48 -2.53 -2.17
CA ALA A 32 31.77 -3.05 -2.62
C ALA A 32 32.89 -2.03 -2.37
N ASP A 33 34.16 -2.43 -2.49
CA ASP A 33 35.31 -1.60 -2.07
C ASP A 33 35.49 -0.30 -2.86
N MET A 34 34.89 -0.18 -4.05
CA MET A 34 34.91 1.04 -4.87
C MET A 34 33.67 1.94 -4.69
N GLY A 35 32.57 1.41 -4.14
CA GLY A 35 31.29 2.12 -4.05
C GLY A 35 30.10 1.20 -3.73
N ALA A 36 28.90 1.80 -3.66
CA ALA A 36 27.65 1.06 -3.49
C ALA A 36 26.99 0.78 -4.84
N TYR A 37 26.61 -0.48 -5.08
CA TYR A 37 25.78 -0.89 -6.21
C TYR A 37 24.30 -0.78 -5.83
N VAL A 38 23.53 -0.11 -6.67
CA VAL A 38 22.14 0.27 -6.40
C VAL A 38 21.27 0.03 -7.63
N SER A 39 19.96 -0.13 -7.45
CA SER A 39 18.99 -0.24 -8.55
C SER A 39 18.03 0.94 -8.55
N LEU A 40 17.79 1.52 -9.73
CA LEU A 40 16.83 2.59 -9.95
C LEU A 40 15.42 1.98 -10.08
N LEU A 41 14.60 2.17 -9.05
CA LEU A 41 13.28 1.53 -8.93
C LEU A 41 12.29 2.03 -9.99
N GLU A 42 12.44 3.28 -10.43
CA GLU A 42 11.60 3.92 -11.44
C GLU A 42 11.90 3.44 -12.87
N TYR A 43 13.12 2.95 -13.10
CA TYR A 43 13.66 2.59 -14.42
C TYR A 43 13.93 1.09 -14.53
N ASN A 44 12.94 0.25 -14.18
CA ASN A 44 13.01 -1.20 -14.32
C ASN A 44 14.25 -1.83 -13.63
N ASN A 45 14.56 -1.38 -12.42
CA ASN A 45 15.66 -1.88 -11.60
C ASN A 45 17.06 -1.83 -12.24
N ILE A 46 17.26 -0.98 -13.28
CA ILE A 46 18.57 -0.71 -13.89
C ILE A 46 19.61 -0.39 -12.81
N GLU A 47 20.81 -0.95 -12.96
CA GLU A 47 21.88 -0.83 -11.98
C GLU A 47 22.68 0.46 -12.16
N GLY A 48 23.01 1.11 -11.04
CA GLY A 48 23.87 2.27 -10.97
C GLY A 48 24.89 2.14 -9.83
N MET A 49 25.85 3.06 -9.80
CA MET A 49 26.93 3.06 -8.82
C MET A 49 27.05 4.40 -8.10
N ILE A 50 27.17 4.37 -6.76
CA ILE A 50 27.53 5.53 -5.94
C ILE A 50 28.99 5.37 -5.50
N LEU A 51 29.86 6.24 -5.97
CA LEU A 51 31.25 6.32 -5.50
C LEU A 51 31.27 6.85 -4.07
N PHE A 52 32.14 6.33 -3.19
CA PHE A 52 32.22 6.79 -1.80
C PHE A 52 32.56 8.30 -1.66
N SER A 53 33.29 8.87 -2.62
CA SER A 53 33.56 10.31 -2.73
C SER A 53 32.32 11.18 -2.95
N GLU A 54 31.23 10.58 -3.43
CA GLU A 54 29.92 11.21 -3.70
C GLU A 54 28.82 10.72 -2.75
N LEU A 55 29.20 10.04 -1.65
CA LEU A 55 28.28 9.58 -0.60
C LEU A 55 28.04 10.64 0.50
N SER A 56 29.03 11.46 0.84
CA SER A 56 28.92 12.46 1.91
C SER A 56 29.84 13.66 1.72
N ARG A 57 29.46 14.81 2.29
CA ARG A 57 30.30 16.03 2.35
C ARG A 57 31.34 15.98 3.48
N ARG A 58 31.23 15.03 4.43
CA ARG A 58 32.13 14.88 5.60
C ARG A 58 32.91 13.57 5.54
N ARG A 59 34.10 13.53 6.13
CA ARG A 59 34.94 12.32 6.21
C ARG A 59 34.16 11.18 6.90
N ILE A 60 34.04 10.06 6.19
CA ILE A 60 33.28 8.89 6.62
C ILE A 60 34.09 8.12 7.69
N ARG A 61 33.41 7.66 8.75
CA ARG A 61 33.99 6.75 9.77
C ARG A 61 33.69 5.27 9.48
N SER A 62 32.48 4.99 8.99
CA SER A 62 32.03 3.68 8.52
C SER A 62 30.97 3.90 7.43
N VAL A 63 30.96 3.06 6.39
CA VAL A 63 30.00 3.16 5.28
C VAL A 63 28.61 2.70 5.73
N SER A 64 28.55 1.65 6.55
CA SER A 64 27.31 0.97 7.00
C SER A 64 26.39 1.81 7.89
N SER A 65 26.82 3.01 8.30
CA SER A 65 25.98 3.98 9.00
C SER A 65 25.29 4.99 8.07
N LEU A 66 25.82 5.20 6.85
CA LEU A 66 25.30 6.15 5.85
C LEU A 66 24.45 5.49 4.77
N ILE A 67 24.73 4.22 4.49
CA ILE A 67 23.99 3.34 3.59
C ILE A 67 23.76 1.99 4.28
N LYS A 68 22.56 1.42 4.07
CA LYS A 68 22.22 0.04 4.44
C LYS A 68 21.66 -0.67 3.22
N VAL A 69 22.03 -1.92 3.02
CA VAL A 69 21.48 -2.77 1.95
C VAL A 69 19.95 -2.90 2.11
N GLY A 70 19.21 -2.93 1.01
CA GLY A 70 17.76 -3.01 0.97
C GLY A 70 17.02 -1.69 1.29
N ARG A 71 17.68 -0.68 1.85
CA ARG A 71 17.07 0.63 2.13
C ARG A 71 16.93 1.46 0.85
N GLN A 72 15.86 2.24 0.78
CA GLN A 72 15.60 3.22 -0.29
C GLN A 72 16.19 4.58 0.09
N GLU A 73 16.75 5.28 -0.89
CA GLU A 73 17.43 6.59 -0.72
C GLU A 73 17.24 7.46 -1.99
N PRO A 74 17.02 8.77 -1.86
CA PRO A 74 17.06 9.71 -2.99
C PRO A 74 18.51 10.03 -3.38
N VAL A 75 18.82 10.02 -4.68
CA VAL A 75 20.14 10.36 -5.22
C VAL A 75 20.03 11.14 -6.53
N MET A 76 21.05 11.95 -6.83
CA MET A 76 21.15 12.73 -8.07
C MET A 76 22.01 12.00 -9.11
N VAL A 77 21.56 12.00 -10.37
CA VAL A 77 22.27 11.39 -11.50
C VAL A 77 23.41 12.29 -11.97
N LEU A 78 24.66 11.78 -11.96
CA LEU A 78 25.83 12.52 -12.45
C LEU A 78 26.10 12.29 -13.93
N ARG A 79 25.96 11.05 -14.40
CA ARG A 79 26.32 10.63 -15.76
C ARG A 79 25.58 9.35 -16.15
N VAL A 80 25.24 9.24 -17.43
CA VAL A 80 24.53 8.10 -18.02
C VAL A 80 25.23 7.69 -19.32
N ASP A 81 25.97 6.57 -19.29
CA ASP A 81 26.61 5.99 -20.48
C ASP A 81 25.62 5.04 -21.19
N LYS A 82 24.74 5.62 -22.02
CA LYS A 82 23.60 4.94 -22.67
C LYS A 82 23.95 3.66 -23.45
N GLU A 83 25.18 3.55 -23.96
CA GLU A 83 25.67 2.36 -24.69
C GLU A 83 25.98 1.17 -23.76
N LYS A 84 26.55 1.45 -22.58
CA LYS A 84 27.01 0.44 -21.61
C LYS A 84 26.00 0.19 -20.50
N GLY A 85 25.05 1.10 -20.32
CA GLY A 85 24.04 1.06 -19.26
C GLY A 85 24.53 1.53 -17.89
N TYR A 86 25.77 2.03 -17.77
CA TYR A 86 26.29 2.55 -16.50
C TYR A 86 25.68 3.91 -16.15
N ILE A 87 25.32 4.06 -14.88
CA ILE A 87 24.79 5.30 -14.28
C ILE A 87 25.62 5.64 -13.04
N ASP A 88 26.31 6.77 -13.07
CA ASP A 88 27.00 7.33 -11.90
C ASP A 88 26.05 8.20 -11.08
N LEU A 89 26.05 8.02 -9.76
CA LEU A 89 25.08 8.60 -8.84
C LEU A 89 25.76 9.31 -7.64
N SER A 90 25.16 10.40 -7.16
CA SER A 90 25.62 11.14 -5.98
C SER A 90 24.50 11.32 -4.94
N LYS A 91 24.79 10.97 -3.69
CA LYS A 91 24.00 11.37 -2.51
C LYS A 91 24.48 12.71 -1.94
N ARG A 92 25.75 13.08 -2.20
CA ARG A 92 26.43 14.26 -1.67
C ARG A 92 25.85 15.58 -2.20
N ARG A 93 25.29 15.59 -3.41
CA ARG A 93 24.87 16.80 -4.14
C ARG A 93 23.40 17.17 -3.98
N VAL A 94 22.53 16.21 -3.68
CA VAL A 94 21.09 16.41 -3.46
C VAL A 94 20.85 17.50 -2.40
N SER A 95 19.90 18.41 -2.62
CA SER A 95 19.42 19.35 -1.60
C SER A 95 18.27 18.75 -0.78
N GLU A 96 17.94 19.36 0.36
CA GLU A 96 16.80 18.94 1.18
C GLU A 96 15.44 19.25 0.53
N GLU A 97 15.42 20.17 -0.45
CA GLU A 97 14.27 20.47 -1.30
C GLU A 97 14.10 19.40 -2.40
N ASP A 98 15.19 19.03 -3.09
CA ASP A 98 15.20 17.95 -4.09
C ASP A 98 14.77 16.60 -3.49
N ILE A 99 15.15 16.32 -2.24
CA ILE A 99 14.73 15.12 -1.51
C ILE A 99 13.20 15.06 -1.43
N GLN A 100 12.55 16.14 -1.00
CA GLN A 100 11.09 16.20 -0.84
C GLN A 100 10.38 16.04 -2.19
N VAL A 101 10.85 16.75 -3.23
CA VAL A 101 10.30 16.64 -4.59
C VAL A 101 10.51 15.24 -5.18
N CYS A 102 11.65 14.60 -4.92
CA CYS A 102 11.95 13.24 -5.35
C CYS A 102 11.07 12.20 -4.64
N GLU A 103 10.90 12.32 -3.31
CA GLU A 103 10.03 11.43 -2.54
C GLU A 103 8.56 11.60 -2.93
N GLU A 104 8.06 12.83 -3.13
CA GLU A 104 6.69 13.07 -3.56
C GLU A 104 6.44 12.51 -4.97
N ARG A 105 7.34 12.77 -5.93
CA ARG A 105 7.29 12.21 -7.30
C ARG A 105 7.30 10.69 -7.26
N TYR A 106 8.24 10.09 -6.54
CA TYR A 106 8.36 8.63 -6.44
C TYR A 106 7.09 8.01 -5.82
N ASN A 107 6.52 8.60 -4.78
CA ASN A 107 5.28 8.12 -4.18
C ASN A 107 4.08 8.22 -5.16
N LYS A 108 3.97 9.31 -5.92
CA LYS A 108 2.96 9.46 -6.99
C LYS A 108 3.12 8.38 -8.08
N SER A 109 4.34 8.16 -8.57
CA SER A 109 4.65 7.13 -9.58
C SER A 109 4.41 5.71 -9.06
N LYS A 110 4.79 5.42 -7.82
CA LYS A 110 4.61 4.13 -7.12
C LYS A 110 3.13 3.78 -6.92
N LEU A 111 2.27 4.76 -6.64
CA LEU A 111 0.81 4.54 -6.57
C LEU A 111 0.23 4.18 -7.94
N VAL A 112 0.60 4.90 -9.01
CA VAL A 112 0.21 4.56 -10.39
C VAL A 112 0.71 3.16 -10.76
N HIS A 113 1.98 2.84 -10.48
CA HIS A 113 2.59 1.53 -10.73
C HIS A 113 1.87 0.38 -10.00
N SER A 114 1.46 0.60 -8.74
CA SER A 114 0.68 -0.39 -7.99
C SER A 114 -0.73 -0.59 -8.54
N ILE A 115 -1.36 0.43 -9.13
CA ILE A 115 -2.64 0.30 -9.82
C ILE A 115 -2.46 -0.46 -11.14
N MET A 116 -1.51 -0.05 -11.99
CA MET A 116 -1.23 -0.70 -13.28
C MET A 116 -0.83 -2.17 -13.11
N ARG A 117 -0.01 -2.49 -12.10
CA ARG A 117 0.35 -3.87 -11.77
C ARG A 117 -0.90 -4.68 -11.44
N HIS A 118 -1.75 -4.18 -10.54
CA HIS A 118 -2.92 -4.91 -10.10
C HIS A 118 -3.98 -5.08 -11.20
N VAL A 119 -4.07 -4.13 -12.13
CA VAL A 119 -4.85 -4.24 -13.36
C VAL A 119 -4.30 -5.38 -14.23
N ALA A 120 -2.98 -5.41 -14.50
CA ALA A 120 -2.35 -6.50 -15.27
C ALA A 120 -2.49 -7.88 -14.58
N GLU A 121 -2.34 -7.95 -13.26
CA GLU A 121 -2.59 -9.17 -12.45
C GLU A 121 -4.04 -9.65 -12.58
N THR A 122 -5.02 -8.75 -12.55
CA THR A 122 -6.45 -9.09 -12.59
C THR A 122 -6.88 -9.68 -13.93
N MET A 123 -6.19 -9.31 -15.01
CA MET A 123 -6.61 -9.62 -16.38
C MET A 123 -5.93 -10.83 -16.99
N ASN A 124 -4.81 -11.29 -16.40
CA ASN A 124 -3.99 -12.43 -16.85
C ASN A 124 -4.01 -12.59 -18.37
N LEU A 125 -3.54 -11.57 -19.08
CA LEU A 125 -3.74 -11.41 -20.52
C LEU A 125 -2.94 -12.43 -21.33
N ASP A 126 -3.49 -13.65 -21.44
CA ASP A 126 -3.11 -14.68 -22.40
C ASP A 126 -3.46 -14.22 -23.83
N LEU A 127 -2.79 -13.15 -24.27
CA LEU A 127 -2.85 -12.63 -25.63
C LEU A 127 -2.03 -13.56 -26.54
N GLU A 128 -2.72 -14.41 -27.29
CA GLU A 128 -2.12 -15.14 -28.41
C GLU A 128 -1.53 -14.15 -29.45
N ASP A 129 -0.45 -14.56 -30.13
CA ASP A 129 0.50 -13.71 -30.86
C ASP A 129 -0.01 -13.05 -32.18
N GLU A 130 -1.25 -12.55 -32.23
CA GLU A 130 -1.77 -11.88 -33.44
C GLU A 130 -1.18 -10.47 -33.69
N TYR A 131 -0.81 -9.73 -32.63
CA TYR A 131 -0.56 -8.28 -32.77
C TYR A 131 0.81 -7.90 -33.36
N TYR A 132 1.82 -8.78 -33.33
CA TYR A 132 3.18 -8.44 -33.78
C TYR A 132 3.48 -8.75 -35.26
N MET A 133 2.68 -9.58 -35.93
CA MET A 133 2.92 -9.94 -37.34
C MET A 133 2.71 -8.77 -38.32
N HIS A 134 1.75 -7.88 -38.05
CA HIS A 134 1.36 -6.84 -39.00
C HIS A 134 2.38 -5.70 -39.16
N GLN A 135 3.30 -5.49 -38.21
CA GLN A 135 4.25 -4.37 -38.24
C GLN A 135 5.61 -4.71 -38.88
N ILE A 136 5.90 -6.00 -39.09
CA ILE A 136 7.11 -6.45 -39.81
C ILE A 136 6.87 -6.50 -41.33
N SER A 137 5.69 -6.92 -41.78
CA SER A 137 5.36 -7.01 -43.22
C SER A 137 5.45 -5.65 -43.94
N GLY A 138 5.03 -4.57 -43.29
CA GLY A 138 4.99 -3.21 -43.85
C GLY A 138 6.35 -2.62 -44.27
N ASN A 139 7.48 -3.16 -43.80
CA ASN A 139 8.83 -2.69 -44.19
C ASN A 139 9.58 -3.64 -45.15
N MET A 140 9.04 -4.82 -45.46
CA MET A 140 9.75 -5.80 -46.30
C MET A 140 9.68 -5.50 -47.81
N LEU A 141 8.86 -4.53 -48.23
CA LEU A 141 8.72 -4.09 -49.63
C LEU A 141 9.83 -3.14 -50.13
N ARG A 142 10.77 -2.70 -49.28
CA ARG A 142 11.86 -1.78 -49.68
C ARG A 142 13.12 -2.49 -50.21
N TRP A 143 13.21 -3.81 -50.06
CA TRP A 143 14.31 -4.64 -50.61
C TRP A 143 13.80 -5.47 -51.79
N GLY A 144 13.75 -4.84 -52.97
CA GLY A 144 13.48 -5.56 -54.22
C GLY A 144 14.67 -6.44 -54.66
N ILE A 145 14.41 -7.31 -55.65
CA ILE A 145 15.37 -8.21 -56.31
C ILE A 145 15.76 -9.47 -55.47
N MET A 146 14.87 -10.48 -55.50
CA MET A 146 15.19 -11.83 -56.03
C MET A 146 13.91 -12.67 -56.11
N PHE A 147 13.11 -12.47 -57.16
CA PHE A 147 12.23 -13.53 -57.67
C PHE A 147 13.10 -14.73 -58.15
N TYR A 148 12.51 -15.93 -58.24
CA TYR A 148 13.16 -17.22 -58.59
C TYR A 148 13.92 -17.99 -57.48
N ALA A 149 13.28 -18.22 -56.32
CA ALA A 149 13.67 -19.29 -55.38
C ALA A 149 12.51 -19.98 -54.63
N CYS A 150 11.25 -19.73 -55.03
CA CYS A 150 10.10 -19.79 -54.11
C CYS A 150 9.67 -21.20 -53.62
N CYS A 151 10.04 -22.29 -54.31
CA CYS A 151 9.62 -23.64 -53.91
C CYS A 151 10.50 -24.29 -52.82
N PHE A 152 11.76 -23.87 -52.63
CA PHE A 152 12.67 -24.50 -51.66
C PHE A 152 12.69 -23.76 -50.31
N LEU A 153 12.42 -22.45 -50.31
CA LEU A 153 12.48 -21.65 -49.10
C LEU A 153 11.28 -21.84 -48.16
N TYR A 154 10.13 -22.34 -48.64
CA TYR A 154 8.93 -22.46 -47.80
C TYR A 154 9.13 -23.43 -46.62
N VAL A 155 9.80 -24.57 -46.86
CA VAL A 155 10.15 -25.54 -45.80
C VAL A 155 11.15 -24.94 -44.81
N ILE A 156 12.12 -24.15 -45.30
CA ILE A 156 13.12 -23.47 -44.47
C ILE A 156 12.47 -22.35 -43.65
N MET A 157 11.51 -21.61 -44.19
CA MET A 157 10.76 -20.58 -43.46
C MET A 157 9.88 -21.19 -42.37
N SER A 158 9.23 -22.33 -42.61
CA SER A 158 8.52 -23.07 -41.54
C SER A 158 9.45 -23.58 -40.44
N PHE A 159 10.70 -23.92 -40.75
CA PHE A 159 11.71 -24.31 -39.74
C PHE A 159 12.31 -23.10 -38.99
N ILE A 160 12.53 -21.98 -39.67
CA ILE A 160 13.06 -20.74 -39.07
C ILE A 160 12.01 -20.00 -38.25
N GLY A 161 10.72 -20.10 -38.57
CA GLY A 161 9.63 -19.50 -37.79
C GLY A 161 9.66 -19.93 -36.31
N ASN A 162 9.87 -21.22 -36.05
CA ASN A 162 10.04 -21.77 -34.69
C ASN A 162 11.39 -21.44 -34.02
N LEU A 163 12.34 -20.82 -34.74
CA LEU A 163 13.65 -20.45 -34.21
C LEU A 163 13.81 -18.92 -33.99
N VAL A 164 12.97 -18.10 -34.62
CA VAL A 164 12.96 -16.63 -34.45
C VAL A 164 11.87 -16.16 -33.47
N LEU A 165 10.79 -16.93 -33.27
CA LEU A 165 9.83 -16.73 -32.17
C LEU A 165 10.40 -17.18 -30.80
N GLY A 166 11.65 -16.81 -30.53
CA GLY A 166 12.37 -17.06 -29.28
C GLY A 166 11.91 -16.18 -28.13
N LYS A 167 10.63 -16.29 -27.75
CA LYS A 167 10.00 -15.68 -26.56
C LYS A 167 10.47 -14.26 -26.22
N LEU A 168 10.06 -13.29 -27.05
CA LEU A 168 9.89 -11.93 -26.56
C LEU A 168 8.71 -11.90 -25.59
N ASN A 169 8.96 -12.28 -24.32
CA ASN A 169 8.00 -12.14 -23.24
C ASN A 169 7.79 -10.64 -22.96
N PHE A 170 6.97 -9.97 -23.78
CA PHE A 170 6.50 -8.64 -23.48
C PHE A 170 5.72 -8.71 -22.15
N SER A 171 6.21 -7.99 -21.15
CA SER A 171 5.46 -7.87 -19.90
C SER A 171 4.18 -7.13 -20.20
N HIS A 172 3.02 -7.76 -20.01
CA HIS A 172 1.69 -7.15 -20.26
C HIS A 172 1.51 -5.80 -19.54
N MET A 173 2.27 -5.59 -18.45
CA MET A 173 2.34 -4.33 -17.73
C MET A 173 3.03 -3.22 -18.54
N LEU A 174 4.03 -3.53 -19.37
CA LEU A 174 4.70 -2.56 -20.26
C LEU A 174 3.74 -2.04 -21.34
N ASP A 175 2.92 -2.90 -21.93
CA ASP A 175 1.95 -2.50 -22.96
C ASP A 175 0.85 -1.59 -22.38
N LEU A 176 0.40 -1.88 -21.15
CA LEU A 176 -0.48 -0.99 -20.40
C LEU A 176 0.18 0.38 -20.12
N TYR A 177 1.51 0.42 -19.91
CA TYR A 177 2.26 1.67 -19.81
C TYR A 177 2.43 2.40 -21.14
N ILE A 178 2.63 1.69 -22.26
CA ILE A 178 2.70 2.26 -23.62
C ILE A 178 1.36 2.92 -24.01
N HIS A 179 0.24 2.26 -23.72
CA HIS A 179 -1.08 2.70 -24.17
C HIS A 179 -1.81 3.63 -23.20
N VAL A 180 -1.51 3.58 -21.90
CA VAL A 180 -2.19 4.38 -20.86
C VAL A 180 -1.22 5.28 -20.10
N GLY A 181 -0.10 4.72 -19.63
CA GLY A 181 0.85 5.45 -18.79
C GLY A 181 1.49 6.65 -19.49
N TRP A 182 2.29 6.42 -20.52
CA TRP A 182 3.10 7.45 -21.18
C TRP A 182 2.28 8.54 -21.89
N PRO A 183 1.15 8.25 -22.56
CA PRO A 183 0.27 9.30 -23.10
C PRO A 183 -0.25 10.26 -22.03
N LEU A 184 -0.59 9.76 -20.83
CA LEU A 184 -1.04 10.60 -19.71
C LEU A 184 0.12 11.43 -19.10
N TYR A 185 1.33 10.88 -19.02
CA TYR A 185 2.52 11.68 -18.68
C TYR A 185 2.75 12.83 -19.67
N ARG A 186 2.62 12.58 -20.98
CA ARG A 186 2.77 13.63 -22.00
C ARG A 186 1.70 14.72 -21.92
N LYS A 187 0.44 14.37 -21.65
CA LYS A 187 -0.70 15.31 -21.65
C LYS A 187 -0.85 16.10 -20.35
N TYR A 188 -0.56 15.50 -19.19
CA TYR A 188 -0.79 16.11 -17.86
C TYR A 188 0.51 16.31 -17.06
N GLY A 189 1.68 16.08 -17.64
CA GLY A 189 2.98 16.09 -16.97
C GLY A 189 3.22 14.88 -16.07
N HIS A 190 2.19 14.42 -15.34
CA HIS A 190 2.26 13.26 -14.47
C HIS A 190 0.97 12.43 -14.52
N ALA A 191 1.08 11.11 -14.75
CA ALA A 191 -0.07 10.21 -14.82
C ALA A 191 -0.94 10.21 -13.55
N PHE A 192 -0.36 10.52 -12.39
CA PHE A 192 -1.08 10.68 -11.11
C PHE A 192 -2.13 11.80 -11.13
N GLU A 193 -1.83 12.94 -11.77
CA GLU A 193 -2.78 14.06 -11.85
C GLU A 193 -3.94 13.73 -12.81
N ALA A 194 -3.65 13.02 -13.90
CA ALA A 194 -4.69 12.44 -14.77
C ALA A 194 -5.56 11.41 -14.02
N PHE A 195 -4.96 10.58 -13.16
CA PHE A 195 -5.71 9.60 -12.37
C PHE A 195 -6.62 10.24 -11.31
N LYS A 196 -6.25 11.39 -10.72
CA LYS A 196 -7.18 12.18 -9.90
C LYS A 196 -8.40 12.61 -10.72
N LEU A 197 -8.18 13.16 -11.91
CA LEU A 197 -9.27 13.59 -12.80
C LEU A 197 -10.19 12.41 -13.15
N ILE A 198 -9.65 11.20 -13.39
CA ILE A 198 -10.44 9.97 -13.64
C ILE A 198 -11.40 9.60 -12.48
N VAL A 199 -11.10 10.00 -11.23
CA VAL A 199 -12.04 9.77 -10.11
C VAL A 199 -13.33 10.58 -10.32
N THR A 200 -13.19 11.85 -10.70
CA THR A 200 -14.26 12.84 -10.90
C THR A 200 -14.95 12.70 -12.26
N ASP A 201 -14.18 12.65 -13.34
CA ASP A 201 -14.61 12.54 -14.74
C ASP A 201 -13.69 11.52 -15.46
N PRO A 202 -14.11 10.24 -15.55
CA PRO A 202 -13.31 9.21 -16.21
C PRO A 202 -13.25 9.40 -17.73
N ASP A 203 -14.34 9.88 -18.35
CA ASP A 203 -14.51 9.82 -19.80
C ASP A 203 -13.77 10.93 -20.53
N SER A 204 -13.70 12.14 -19.96
CA SER A 204 -12.89 13.25 -20.51
C SER A 204 -11.39 12.91 -20.63
N VAL A 205 -10.88 12.13 -19.67
CA VAL A 205 -9.48 11.66 -19.70
C VAL A 205 -9.32 10.45 -20.62
N LEU A 206 -10.15 9.41 -20.45
CA LEU A 206 -9.96 8.12 -21.12
C LEU A 206 -10.35 8.15 -22.61
N ASN A 207 -11.34 8.96 -23.00
CA ASN A 207 -11.69 9.12 -24.43
C ASN A 207 -10.62 9.91 -25.21
N SER A 208 -9.63 10.51 -24.52
CA SER A 208 -8.45 11.10 -25.16
C SER A 208 -7.27 10.12 -25.31
N LEU A 209 -7.47 8.84 -24.99
CA LEU A 209 -6.52 7.73 -25.17
C LEU A 209 -6.93 6.83 -26.34
N THR A 210 -7.09 7.42 -27.52
CA THR A 210 -7.44 6.74 -28.77
C THR A 210 -6.21 6.32 -29.56
N ARG A 211 -6.31 5.20 -30.31
CA ARG A 211 -5.35 4.88 -31.37
C ARG A 211 -5.94 5.32 -32.71
N GLU A 212 -5.16 6.07 -33.49
CA GLU A 212 -5.37 6.17 -34.94
C GLU A 212 -4.63 5.01 -35.60
N ILE A 213 -5.35 3.99 -36.07
CA ILE A 213 -4.78 2.95 -36.92
C ILE A 213 -5.13 3.30 -38.37
N LYS A 214 -4.10 3.53 -39.19
CA LYS A 214 -4.24 3.72 -40.64
C LYS A 214 -4.30 2.35 -41.32
N GLU A 215 -5.50 1.84 -41.54
CA GLU A 215 -5.70 0.72 -42.46
C GLU A 215 -5.75 1.25 -43.90
N ILE A 216 -5.00 0.59 -44.79
CA ILE A 216 -5.12 0.77 -46.24
C ILE A 216 -6.22 -0.17 -46.70
N GLY A 217 -7.37 0.36 -47.13
CA GLY A 217 -8.43 -0.45 -47.73
C GLY A 217 -7.98 -1.06 -49.07
N PRO A 218 -8.64 -2.12 -49.57
CA PRO A 218 -8.27 -2.77 -50.84
C PRO A 218 -8.27 -1.81 -52.06
N ASP A 219 -9.03 -0.72 -51.99
CA ASP A 219 -9.10 0.34 -53.02
C ASP A 219 -8.15 1.54 -52.75
N GLY A 220 -7.20 1.41 -51.83
CA GLY A 220 -6.09 2.37 -51.66
C GLY A 220 -6.43 3.70 -50.99
N GLN A 221 -7.60 3.86 -50.39
CA GLN A 221 -7.94 5.01 -49.54
C GLN A 221 -7.60 4.75 -48.07
N GLU A 222 -7.05 5.76 -47.39
CA GLU A 222 -6.79 5.72 -45.94
C GLU A 222 -8.11 5.86 -45.18
N VAL A 223 -8.46 4.86 -44.35
CA VAL A 223 -9.62 4.93 -43.45
C VAL A 223 -9.14 4.93 -42.01
N THR A 224 -9.13 6.10 -41.37
CA THR A 224 -8.75 6.27 -39.96
C THR A 224 -9.85 5.72 -39.05
N LYS A 225 -9.73 4.45 -38.63
CA LYS A 225 -10.58 3.89 -37.58
C LYS A 225 -10.02 4.28 -36.22
N VAL A 226 -10.83 5.03 -35.47
CA VAL A 226 -10.55 5.38 -34.08
C VAL A 226 -10.92 4.18 -33.20
N ILE A 227 -9.94 3.32 -32.91
CA ILE A 227 -10.13 2.17 -32.02
C ILE A 227 -9.68 2.59 -30.60
N PRO A 228 -10.50 2.35 -29.55
CA PRO A 228 -10.08 2.62 -28.18
C PRO A 228 -8.80 1.83 -27.87
N ALA A 229 -7.82 2.44 -27.21
CA ALA A 229 -6.49 1.82 -27.06
C ALA A 229 -6.46 0.60 -26.11
N ILE A 230 -7.61 0.22 -25.57
CA ILE A 230 -7.87 -0.56 -24.36
C ILE A 230 -9.26 -1.22 -24.57
N SER A 231 -9.50 -2.46 -24.13
CA SER A 231 -10.86 -3.02 -24.12
C SER A 231 -11.71 -2.41 -22.99
N GLU A 232 -13.04 -2.41 -23.15
CA GLU A 232 -13.96 -1.78 -22.19
C GLU A 232 -13.88 -2.41 -20.79
N GLU A 233 -13.68 -3.74 -20.72
CA GLU A 233 -13.42 -4.49 -19.49
C GLU A 233 -12.18 -3.99 -18.71
N VAL A 234 -11.13 -3.61 -19.45
CA VAL A 234 -9.88 -3.08 -18.90
C VAL A 234 -10.07 -1.63 -18.45
N LYS A 235 -10.83 -0.82 -19.20
CA LYS A 235 -11.23 0.54 -18.81
C LYS A 235 -11.97 0.53 -17.47
N ASP A 236 -13.01 -0.29 -17.33
CA ASP A 236 -13.82 -0.36 -16.11
C ASP A 236 -13.04 -0.90 -14.92
N SER A 237 -12.23 -1.94 -15.12
CA SER A 237 -11.37 -2.50 -14.09
C SER A 237 -10.28 -1.53 -13.62
N LEU A 238 -9.76 -0.68 -14.52
CA LEU A 238 -8.86 0.41 -14.19
C LEU A 238 -9.59 1.51 -13.37
N ILE A 239 -10.74 2.01 -13.83
CA ILE A 239 -11.54 3.02 -13.10
C ILE A 239 -11.90 2.51 -11.69
N LYS A 240 -12.36 1.26 -11.58
CA LYS A 240 -12.71 0.60 -10.31
C LYS A 240 -11.52 0.52 -9.35
N ASN A 241 -10.31 0.28 -9.86
CA ASN A 241 -9.09 0.25 -9.05
C ASN A 241 -8.54 1.63 -8.71
N ILE A 242 -8.62 2.61 -9.62
CA ILE A 242 -8.29 4.02 -9.33
C ILE A 242 -9.22 4.54 -8.23
N ARG A 243 -10.54 4.39 -8.37
CA ARG A 243 -11.52 4.81 -7.34
C ARG A 243 -11.25 4.13 -5.98
N ARG A 244 -10.91 2.84 -5.95
CA ARG A 244 -10.57 2.11 -4.71
C ARG A 244 -9.27 2.56 -4.04
N ARG A 245 -8.29 3.08 -4.79
CA ARG A 245 -6.93 3.37 -4.31
C ARG A 245 -6.56 4.86 -4.26
N MET A 246 -7.34 5.74 -4.89
CA MET A 246 -7.11 7.19 -4.91
C MET A 246 -8.24 8.04 -4.33
N THR A 247 -9.46 7.50 -4.15
CA THR A 247 -10.48 8.24 -3.39
C THR A 247 -10.01 8.35 -1.93
N PRO A 248 -9.98 9.55 -1.31
CA PRO A 248 -9.65 9.67 0.10
C PRO A 248 -10.69 8.89 0.92
N GLN A 249 -10.23 8.04 1.84
CA GLN A 249 -11.13 7.37 2.77
C GLN A 249 -11.68 8.37 3.80
N PRO A 250 -12.96 8.28 4.20
CA PRO A 250 -13.56 9.23 5.14
C PRO A 250 -12.85 9.18 6.49
N LEU A 251 -12.21 10.29 6.85
CA LEU A 251 -11.52 10.47 8.11
C LEU A 251 -12.54 10.65 9.23
N LYS A 252 -12.37 9.89 10.31
CA LYS A 252 -13.07 10.16 11.57
C LYS A 252 -12.36 11.29 12.30
N ILE A 253 -13.10 12.31 12.72
CA ILE A 253 -12.58 13.39 13.58
C ILE A 253 -13.39 13.37 14.88
N ARG A 254 -12.68 13.44 16.00
CA ARG A 254 -13.24 13.34 17.35
C ARG A 254 -12.83 14.53 18.20
N ALA A 255 -13.69 14.91 19.14
CA ALA A 255 -13.35 15.80 20.24
C ALA A 255 -14.01 15.30 21.53
N ASP A 256 -13.31 15.43 22.65
CA ASP A 256 -13.79 15.01 23.97
C ASP A 256 -14.10 16.25 24.81
N ILE A 257 -15.33 16.34 25.31
CA ILE A 257 -15.79 17.45 26.14
C ILE A 257 -16.38 16.94 27.45
N GLU A 258 -16.23 17.74 28.49
CA GLU A 258 -16.88 17.57 29.77
C GLU A 258 -17.98 18.63 29.90
N MET A 259 -19.24 18.21 30.04
CA MET A 259 -20.41 19.09 30.16
C MET A 259 -21.01 18.95 31.55
N LYS A 260 -21.13 20.07 32.29
CA LYS A 260 -21.75 20.12 33.62
C LYS A 260 -22.81 21.20 33.65
N CYS A 261 -24.00 20.91 34.16
CA CYS A 261 -25.02 21.90 34.48
C CYS A 261 -25.61 21.58 35.85
N PHE A 262 -25.66 22.59 36.73
CA PHE A 262 -26.08 22.45 38.13
C PHE A 262 -27.48 23.05 38.41
N GLN A 263 -28.22 23.42 37.37
CA GLN A 263 -29.63 23.82 37.52
C GLN A 263 -30.52 22.59 37.62
N PHE A 264 -31.69 22.75 38.24
CA PHE A 264 -32.69 21.68 38.39
C PHE A 264 -33.12 21.05 37.05
N ASP A 265 -33.07 21.82 35.95
CA ASP A 265 -33.40 21.39 34.59
C ASP A 265 -32.15 21.09 33.72
N GLY A 266 -30.98 20.90 34.35
CA GLY A 266 -29.69 20.79 33.68
C GLY A 266 -29.60 19.66 32.64
N VAL A 267 -30.36 18.58 32.81
CA VAL A 267 -30.42 17.46 31.84
C VAL A 267 -31.12 17.87 30.54
N LEU A 268 -32.14 18.72 30.60
CA LEU A 268 -32.81 19.23 29.39
C LEU A 268 -31.92 20.26 28.67
N HIS A 269 -31.25 21.15 29.40
CA HIS A 269 -30.28 22.09 28.80
C HIS A 269 -29.09 21.37 28.13
N ILE A 270 -28.58 20.29 28.73
CA ILE A 270 -27.55 19.43 28.11
C ILE A 270 -28.07 18.76 26.82
N LYS A 271 -29.33 18.28 26.81
CA LYS A 271 -29.96 17.72 25.61
C LYS A 271 -30.19 18.76 24.50
N GLU A 272 -30.55 19.99 24.86
CA GLU A 272 -30.71 21.09 23.90
C GLU A 272 -29.37 21.55 23.31
N ALA A 273 -28.33 21.66 24.14
CA ALA A 273 -26.96 21.94 23.69
C ALA A 273 -26.47 20.88 22.68
N MET A 274 -26.69 19.59 22.98
CA MET A 274 -26.34 18.51 22.04
C MET A 274 -27.12 18.64 20.72
N ARG A 275 -28.44 18.89 20.76
CA ARG A 275 -29.25 19.10 19.54
C ARG A 275 -28.77 20.30 18.71
N LYS A 276 -28.37 21.40 19.36
CA LYS A 276 -27.82 22.61 18.70
C LYS A 276 -26.46 22.33 18.04
N ALA A 277 -25.64 21.44 18.63
CA ALA A 277 -24.39 21.00 18.04
C ALA A 277 -24.56 19.96 16.90
N GLU A 278 -25.55 19.06 16.98
CA GLU A 278 -25.91 18.18 15.86
C GLU A 278 -26.46 18.98 14.67
N ALA A 279 -27.24 20.04 14.92
CA ALA A 279 -27.74 20.97 13.91
C ALA A 279 -26.64 21.83 13.24
N ALA A 280 -25.41 21.83 13.76
CA ALA A 280 -24.25 22.43 13.10
C ALA A 280 -23.56 21.48 12.09
N GLY A 281 -24.00 20.22 12.01
CA GLY A 281 -23.53 19.25 11.02
C GLY A 281 -24.13 19.46 9.63
N ASN A 282 -23.31 19.24 8.59
CA ASN A 282 -23.74 19.29 7.19
C ASN A 282 -24.03 17.87 6.65
N LYS A 283 -24.68 17.77 5.49
CA LYS A 283 -24.98 16.48 4.84
C LYS A 283 -23.73 15.62 4.62
N ASP A 284 -22.65 16.27 4.22
CA ASP A 284 -21.34 15.65 3.92
C ASP A 284 -20.44 15.53 5.16
N CYS A 285 -20.88 16.09 6.30
CA CYS A 285 -20.11 16.16 7.55
C CYS A 285 -21.07 16.03 8.76
N PRO A 286 -21.72 14.87 8.97
CA PRO A 286 -22.65 14.68 10.07
C PRO A 286 -21.92 14.69 11.41
N VAL A 287 -22.37 15.52 12.35
CA VAL A 287 -21.90 15.50 13.74
C VAL A 287 -22.78 14.53 14.54
N LYS A 288 -22.17 13.66 15.34
CA LYS A 288 -22.85 12.74 16.25
C LYS A 288 -22.23 12.86 17.63
N ILE A 289 -23.06 12.92 18.68
CA ILE A 289 -22.60 13.05 20.05
C ILE A 289 -22.94 11.77 20.82
N LYS A 290 -21.98 11.27 21.61
CA LYS A 290 -22.16 10.09 22.47
C LYS A 290 -21.80 10.44 23.91
N LEU A 291 -22.69 10.12 24.85
CA LEU A 291 -22.34 9.97 26.26
C LEU A 291 -21.40 8.77 26.41
N VAL A 292 -20.32 8.93 27.19
CA VAL A 292 -19.46 7.81 27.62
C VAL A 292 -19.86 7.39 29.02
N ALA A 293 -19.68 8.30 29.97
CA ALA A 293 -20.16 8.26 31.34
C ALA A 293 -20.29 9.73 31.80
N PRO A 294 -21.30 10.12 32.61
CA PRO A 294 -21.40 11.51 33.07
C PRO A 294 -20.13 11.90 33.85
N PRO A 295 -19.51 13.09 33.60
CA PRO A 295 -19.93 14.21 32.75
C PRO A 295 -19.23 14.27 31.37
N LEU A 296 -18.73 13.14 30.86
CA LEU A 296 -17.90 13.04 29.64
C LEU A 296 -18.71 12.66 28.40
N TYR A 297 -18.55 13.47 27.35
CA TYR A 297 -19.20 13.33 26.05
C TYR A 297 -18.17 13.36 24.94
N VAL A 298 -18.35 12.50 23.95
CA VAL A 298 -17.49 12.38 22.77
C VAL A 298 -18.28 12.83 21.55
N LEU A 299 -17.78 13.86 20.86
CA LEU A 299 -18.27 14.24 19.55
C LEU A 299 -17.49 13.46 18.49
N THR A 300 -18.18 12.99 17.45
CA THR A 300 -17.57 12.31 16.30
C THR A 300 -18.21 12.81 15.01
N THR A 301 -17.39 13.13 14.02
CA THR A 301 -17.82 13.36 12.64
C THR A 301 -17.00 12.52 11.67
N GLN A 302 -17.51 12.34 10.46
CA GLN A 302 -16.83 11.68 9.35
C GLN A 302 -16.81 12.65 8.18
N THR A 303 -15.61 12.97 7.69
CA THR A 303 -15.42 13.91 6.58
C THR A 303 -14.34 13.40 5.63
N LEU A 304 -14.40 13.79 4.36
CA LEU A 304 -13.28 13.58 3.44
C LEU A 304 -12.15 14.57 3.78
N ASP A 305 -12.51 15.83 3.99
CA ASP A 305 -11.58 16.91 4.29
C ASP A 305 -11.39 17.10 5.79
N LYS A 306 -10.12 17.04 6.22
CA LYS A 306 -9.70 17.19 7.62
C LYS A 306 -10.06 18.58 8.17
N GLU A 307 -9.80 19.64 7.40
CA GLU A 307 -9.94 21.03 7.86
C GLU A 307 -11.42 21.42 8.05
N GLN A 308 -12.27 21.09 7.07
CA GLN A 308 -13.71 21.32 7.16
C GLN A 308 -14.33 20.59 8.36
N GLY A 309 -13.95 19.34 8.61
CA GLY A 309 -14.44 18.58 9.77
C GLY A 309 -13.96 19.14 11.12
N MET A 310 -12.71 19.62 11.21
CA MET A 310 -12.22 20.33 12.40
C MET A 310 -12.96 21.65 12.64
N LEU A 311 -13.26 22.42 11.59
CA LEU A 311 -14.03 23.67 11.68
C LEU A 311 -15.47 23.41 12.14
N ILE A 312 -16.14 22.40 11.58
CA ILE A 312 -17.51 22.02 11.96
C ILE A 312 -17.57 21.55 13.42
N LEU A 313 -16.61 20.74 13.89
CA LEU A 313 -16.53 20.34 15.30
C LEU A 313 -16.27 21.54 16.23
N ASN A 314 -15.37 22.47 15.86
CA ASN A 314 -15.14 23.68 16.67
C ASN A 314 -16.37 24.60 16.72
N ASN A 315 -17.12 24.71 15.63
CA ASN A 315 -18.41 25.43 15.60
C ASN A 315 -19.46 24.75 16.49
N ALA A 316 -19.57 23.42 16.44
CA ALA A 316 -20.45 22.63 17.31
C ALA A 316 -20.10 22.78 18.80
N ILE A 317 -18.81 22.72 19.16
CA ILE A 317 -18.34 22.98 20.54
C ILE A 317 -18.69 24.41 20.97
N THR A 318 -18.47 25.40 20.09
CA THR A 318 -18.81 26.81 20.37
C THR A 318 -20.32 27.02 20.56
N ALA A 319 -21.17 26.30 19.83
CA ALA A 319 -22.62 26.30 20.03
C ALA A 319 -23.01 25.68 21.38
N CYS A 320 -22.44 24.51 21.73
CA CYS A 320 -22.61 23.90 23.05
C CYS A 320 -22.21 24.86 24.19
N THR A 321 -21.03 25.50 24.10
CA THR A 321 -20.55 26.42 25.13
C THR A 321 -21.53 27.57 25.37
N LYS A 322 -21.95 28.26 24.30
CA LYS A 322 -22.93 29.37 24.38
C LYS A 322 -24.25 28.96 25.02
N GLU A 323 -24.72 27.75 24.74
CA GLU A 323 -25.95 27.22 25.33
C GLU A 323 -25.79 26.91 26.81
N ILE A 324 -24.72 26.20 27.17
CA ILE A 324 -24.43 25.77 28.55
C ILE A 324 -24.19 26.98 29.46
N GLU A 325 -23.52 28.03 28.96
CA GLU A 325 -23.25 29.27 29.70
C GLU A 325 -24.53 30.06 30.03
N GLN A 326 -25.50 30.14 29.10
CA GLN A 326 -26.81 30.77 29.36
C GLN A 326 -27.52 30.12 30.56
N HIS A 327 -27.39 28.80 30.70
CA HIS A 327 -28.00 28.01 31.76
C HIS A 327 -27.09 27.77 32.98
N LYS A 328 -26.06 28.62 33.18
CA LYS A 328 -25.10 28.55 34.31
C LYS A 328 -24.37 27.20 34.46
N GLY A 329 -24.23 26.46 33.37
CA GLY A 329 -23.36 25.30 33.31
C GLY A 329 -21.90 25.68 33.00
N LYS A 330 -21.07 24.66 32.80
CA LYS A 330 -19.68 24.78 32.37
C LYS A 330 -19.34 23.67 31.38
N LEU A 331 -18.72 24.03 30.26
CA LEU A 331 -18.09 23.12 29.32
C LEU A 331 -16.56 23.19 29.49
N ILE A 332 -15.88 22.06 29.41
CA ILE A 332 -14.41 21.97 29.36
C ILE A 332 -14.03 21.00 28.23
N VAL A 333 -13.20 21.44 27.28
CA VAL A 333 -12.65 20.53 26.25
C VAL A 333 -11.46 19.77 26.86
N LYS A 334 -11.48 18.43 26.79
CA LYS A 334 -10.35 17.58 27.20
C LYS A 334 -9.42 17.27 26.04
N GLU A 335 -9.99 16.83 24.91
CA GLU A 335 -9.26 16.67 23.66
C GLU A 335 -9.91 17.53 22.57
N ALA A 336 -9.12 18.45 22.00
CA ALA A 336 -9.55 19.28 20.88
C ALA A 336 -9.76 18.45 19.59
N PRO A 337 -10.55 18.92 18.60
CA PRO A 337 -10.84 18.18 17.37
C PRO A 337 -9.61 17.61 16.66
N ARG A 338 -9.46 16.28 16.69
CA ARG A 338 -8.32 15.55 16.10
C ARG A 338 -8.81 14.42 15.19
N ALA A 339 -8.10 14.21 14.08
CA ALA A 339 -8.31 13.05 13.22
C ALA A 339 -7.87 11.76 13.94
N VAL A 340 -8.72 10.74 13.90
CA VAL A 340 -8.63 9.52 14.71
C VAL A 340 -8.21 8.33 13.85
N SER A 341 -7.26 7.53 14.35
CA SER A 341 -6.86 6.28 13.71
C SER A 341 -7.77 5.11 14.13
N GLU A 342 -7.81 4.02 13.37
CA GLU A 342 -8.56 2.81 13.78
C GLU A 342 -8.08 2.24 15.13
N ARG A 343 -6.79 2.45 15.46
CA ARG A 343 -6.21 2.08 16.77
C ARG A 343 -6.75 2.96 17.89
N ASP A 344 -6.86 4.27 17.66
CA ASP A 344 -7.41 5.23 18.63
C ASP A 344 -8.91 4.96 18.87
N ASP A 345 -9.65 4.59 17.82
CA ASP A 345 -11.05 4.16 17.87
C ASP A 345 -11.22 2.88 18.70
N LYS A 346 -10.31 1.89 18.55
CA LYS A 346 -10.34 0.64 19.34
C LYS A 346 -10.06 0.90 20.82
N LEU A 347 -9.01 1.67 21.13
CA LEU A 347 -8.66 2.05 22.50
C LEU A 347 -9.81 2.84 23.17
N LEU A 348 -10.52 3.67 22.41
CA LEU A 348 -11.72 4.34 22.90
C LEU A 348 -12.85 3.35 23.17
N ALA A 349 -13.11 2.38 22.29
CA ALA A 349 -14.16 1.39 22.50
C ALA A 349 -13.90 0.53 23.75
N GLU A 350 -12.65 0.14 23.98
CA GLU A 350 -12.20 -0.57 25.19
C GLU A 350 -12.41 0.29 26.46
N HIS A 351 -12.04 1.57 26.41
CA HIS A 351 -12.26 2.50 27.53
C HIS A 351 -13.75 2.81 27.77
N MET A 352 -14.57 2.94 26.71
CA MET A 352 -16.02 3.09 26.79
C MET A 352 -16.69 1.84 27.39
N ALA A 353 -16.20 0.64 27.06
CA ALA A 353 -16.71 -0.60 27.63
C ALA A 353 -16.40 -0.68 29.13
N LYS A 354 -15.16 -0.40 29.53
CA LYS A 354 -14.79 -0.35 30.95
C LYS A 354 -15.62 0.71 31.71
N LEU A 355 -15.70 1.94 31.21
CA LEU A 355 -16.47 3.00 31.87
C LEU A 355 -17.98 2.72 31.94
N ARG A 356 -18.51 1.79 31.13
CA ARG A 356 -19.89 1.30 31.30
C ARG A 356 -19.99 0.29 32.43
N GLN A 357 -19.09 -0.69 32.47
CA GLN A 357 -19.02 -1.67 33.56
C GLN A 357 -18.78 -0.99 34.93
N ASP A 358 -17.88 -0.01 34.98
CA ASP A 358 -17.60 0.82 36.18
C ASP A 358 -18.80 1.69 36.63
N ASN A 359 -19.86 1.81 35.80
CA ASN A 359 -21.10 2.56 36.08
C ASN A 359 -22.36 1.68 35.91
N GLU A 360 -22.23 0.35 35.87
CA GLU A 360 -23.36 -0.56 35.75
C GLU A 360 -23.98 -0.78 37.13
N GLU A 361 -25.29 -0.49 37.27
CA GLU A 361 -25.95 -0.41 38.58
C GLU A 361 -26.09 -1.80 39.22
N VAL A 362 -25.25 -2.10 40.22
CA VAL A 362 -25.38 -3.29 41.06
C VAL A 362 -26.56 -3.10 42.02
N SER A 363 -27.53 -3.99 41.97
CA SER A 363 -28.73 -3.96 42.81
C SER A 363 -28.42 -4.40 44.25
N GLY A 364 -28.04 -3.44 45.10
CA GLY A 364 -27.68 -3.68 46.50
C GLY A 364 -28.86 -3.94 47.44
N ASP A 365 -29.81 -4.80 47.05
CA ASP A 365 -30.99 -5.18 47.85
C ASP A 365 -31.48 -6.62 47.54
N GLU A 366 -30.57 -7.50 47.06
CA GLU A 366 -30.65 -8.93 47.40
C GLU A 366 -29.77 -9.13 48.64
N GLY A 367 -30.39 -9.39 49.79
CA GLY A 367 -29.69 -9.50 51.06
C GLY A 367 -28.94 -10.82 51.19
N GLU A 368 -27.61 -10.77 51.15
CA GLU A 368 -26.76 -11.83 51.69
C GLU A 368 -26.88 -11.79 53.22
N GLU A 369 -27.56 -12.78 53.82
CA GLU A 369 -27.55 -12.97 55.27
C GLU A 369 -26.15 -13.43 55.69
N GLU A 370 -25.51 -12.69 56.60
CA GLU A 370 -24.14 -12.96 57.07
C GLU A 370 -24.10 -14.25 57.94
N GLU A 371 -23.79 -15.40 57.34
CA GLU A 371 -23.26 -16.54 58.11
C GLU A 371 -21.78 -16.31 58.41
N GLU A 372 -21.49 -15.77 59.60
CA GLU A 372 -20.16 -15.83 60.20
C GLU A 372 -19.78 -17.30 60.44
N ASP A 373 -18.74 -17.82 59.76
CA ASP A 373 -17.97 -18.96 60.26
C ASP A 373 -16.55 -18.54 60.64
N THR A 374 -16.12 -18.99 61.81
CA THR A 374 -14.99 -18.42 62.53
C THR A 374 -13.71 -19.21 62.33
N GLY A 375 -12.83 -18.65 61.50
CA GLY A 375 -11.39 -18.64 61.73
C GLY A 375 -10.63 -19.98 61.75
N MET A 376 -9.62 -20.06 60.88
CA MET A 376 -8.29 -20.38 61.38
C MET A 376 -7.24 -19.60 60.61
N GLY A 377 -6.29 -19.02 61.34
CA GLY A 377 -5.03 -18.56 60.77
C GLY A 377 -3.98 -19.61 61.10
N ASP A 378 -3.40 -20.21 60.07
CA ASP A 378 -2.06 -20.77 60.11
C ASP A 378 -1.38 -20.51 58.77
N ALA A 379 -0.07 -20.33 58.80
CA ALA A 379 0.74 -20.15 57.61
C ALA A 379 1.69 -21.34 57.49
N ASP A 380 1.84 -21.90 56.29
CA ASP A 380 3.08 -22.58 55.96
C ASP A 380 3.37 -22.62 54.45
N LEU A 381 4.62 -22.98 54.11
CA LEU A 381 5.17 -22.89 52.76
C LEU A 381 5.13 -24.21 51.95
N GLU A 382 5.30 -24.03 50.64
CA GLU A 382 5.98 -24.94 49.70
C GLU A 382 5.42 -26.34 49.37
N SER A 383 4.91 -26.38 48.12
CA SER A 383 5.39 -27.28 47.05
C SER A 383 4.57 -28.53 46.68
N SER A 384 4.85 -28.98 45.44
CA SER A 384 4.73 -30.36 44.96
C SER A 384 3.32 -30.95 44.73
N GLY A 385 3.04 -31.30 43.47
CA GLY A 385 2.11 -32.40 43.13
C GLY A 385 2.83 -33.77 43.17
N PRO A 386 2.36 -34.82 42.46
CA PRO A 386 1.28 -34.82 41.46
C PRO A 386 0.28 -36.02 41.47
N GLY A 387 -0.91 -35.80 40.90
CA GLY A 387 -1.54 -36.68 39.90
C GLY A 387 -2.36 -37.92 40.32
N LEU A 388 -3.41 -38.19 39.51
CA LEU A 388 -4.13 -39.47 39.31
C LEU A 388 -5.01 -39.96 40.50
N THR A 389 -6.18 -40.60 40.36
CA THR A 389 -7.06 -41.00 39.21
C THR A 389 -8.55 -40.57 39.51
N GLU A 390 -9.68 -40.91 38.85
CA GLU A 390 -10.07 -41.70 37.66
C GLU A 390 -11.51 -41.33 37.15
N PHE A 391 -12.19 -42.27 36.45
CA PHE A 391 -13.63 -42.41 36.11
C PHE A 391 -14.69 -41.48 36.78
N THR A 392 -15.71 -41.01 36.05
CA THR A 392 -16.69 -41.83 35.29
C THR A 392 -17.27 -41.14 34.02
N LEU A 393 -17.99 -41.93 33.20
CA LEU A 393 -18.50 -41.55 31.87
C LEU A 393 -19.80 -40.74 31.92
N TYR A 394 -20.08 -39.98 30.84
CA TYR A 394 -21.27 -40.26 30.00
C TYR A 394 -21.07 -39.81 28.54
N LEU A 395 -21.69 -40.51 27.58
CA LEU A 395 -21.57 -40.22 26.14
C LEU A 395 -22.67 -39.27 25.65
N VAL A 396 -22.31 -38.38 24.71
CA VAL A 396 -23.10 -38.16 23.48
C VAL A 396 -22.14 -38.12 22.30
N SER A 397 -22.49 -38.81 21.20
CA SER A 397 -21.66 -38.94 20.00
C SER A 397 -22.29 -38.25 18.79
N CYS A 398 -21.46 -37.68 17.91
CA CYS A 398 -21.78 -37.51 16.49
C CYS A 398 -20.50 -37.59 15.65
N LEU A 399 -20.62 -38.24 14.48
CA LEU A 399 -19.56 -38.43 13.50
C LEU A 399 -19.59 -37.26 12.48
N CYS A 400 -18.60 -36.97 11.65
CA CYS A 400 -18.03 -37.83 10.58
C CYS A 400 -16.63 -37.35 10.11
N PRO A 401 -15.91 -38.11 9.25
CA PRO A 401 -14.46 -38.25 9.37
C PRO A 401 -13.61 -37.62 8.25
N SER A 402 -12.30 -37.53 8.52
CA SER A 402 -11.23 -37.38 7.53
C SER A 402 -10.62 -38.74 7.17
N LEU A 403 -10.36 -39.01 5.88
CA LEU A 403 -9.96 -40.36 5.43
C LEU A 403 -8.43 -40.61 5.42
N ASP A 404 -8.09 -41.72 6.06
CA ASP A 404 -6.85 -42.51 6.17
C ASP A 404 -5.84 -42.62 5.00
N LEU A 405 -4.60 -43.01 5.41
CA LEU A 405 -3.58 -43.79 4.67
C LEU A 405 -2.91 -43.10 3.43
N ALA A 406 -1.73 -43.50 2.92
CA ALA A 406 -0.75 -44.59 3.17
C ALA A 406 0.62 -44.19 2.54
N VAL A 407 1.81 -44.78 2.77
CA VAL A 407 2.34 -45.78 3.73
C VAL A 407 3.90 -45.68 3.77
N ASN A 408 4.57 -46.20 4.79
CA ASN A 408 6.05 -46.29 4.88
C ASN A 408 6.64 -47.49 4.12
N PHE A 409 7.90 -47.42 3.64
CA PHE A 409 9.01 -48.35 4.01
C PHE A 409 10.34 -48.10 3.25
N LEU A 410 11.46 -48.24 3.99
CA LEU A 410 12.85 -48.58 3.58
C LEU A 410 13.60 -47.82 2.45
N GLY A 411 14.77 -47.28 2.80
CA GLY A 411 15.85 -46.88 1.88
C GLY A 411 17.01 -46.23 2.66
N ASN A 412 18.23 -46.80 2.62
CA ASN A 412 19.36 -46.41 3.50
C ASN A 412 20.51 -45.73 2.69
N PRO A 413 21.71 -45.37 3.23
CA PRO A 413 22.16 -43.98 3.18
C PRO A 413 23.48 -43.75 2.40
N VAL A 414 23.90 -42.48 2.28
CA VAL A 414 25.26 -42.07 1.85
C VAL A 414 25.77 -40.94 2.77
N GLU A 415 27.08 -40.91 3.03
CA GLU A 415 27.72 -40.11 4.09
C GLU A 415 28.51 -38.87 3.61
N ARG A 416 28.34 -37.74 4.34
CA ARG A 416 29.42 -36.81 4.81
C ARG A 416 30.31 -36.09 3.74
N PRO A 417 31.32 -35.26 4.12
CA PRO A 417 31.59 -34.55 5.38
C PRO A 417 31.86 -33.02 5.24
N PHE A 418 32.18 -32.39 6.38
CA PHE A 418 32.95 -31.14 6.59
C PHE A 418 32.29 -29.76 6.38
N ALA A 419 32.00 -29.12 7.52
CA ALA A 419 32.11 -27.67 7.72
C ALA A 419 33.23 -27.39 8.76
N SER A 420 33.86 -26.21 8.71
CA SER A 420 35.12 -25.94 9.43
C SER A 420 34.98 -25.40 10.86
N TYR A 421 36.04 -25.62 11.63
CA TYR A 421 36.37 -24.90 12.87
C TYR A 421 36.23 -23.37 12.73
N LYS A 422 35.61 -22.71 13.72
CA LYS A 422 36.22 -21.67 14.58
C LYS A 422 35.19 -21.04 15.53
N HIS A 423 35.45 -21.10 16.82
CA HIS A 423 35.80 -19.88 17.57
C HIS A 423 36.55 -20.22 18.87
N SER A 424 37.46 -19.32 19.26
CA SER A 424 38.28 -19.41 20.47
C SER A 424 37.89 -18.31 21.44
N ARG A 425 37.77 -18.67 22.73
CA ARG A 425 37.82 -17.81 23.94
C ARG A 425 37.22 -16.40 23.86
N CYS A 426 36.19 -16.19 24.67
CA CYS A 426 36.17 -15.04 25.58
C CYS A 426 36.45 -15.55 27.00
N ASP A 427 37.15 -14.75 27.81
CA ASP A 427 37.51 -15.13 29.17
C ASP A 427 36.43 -14.74 30.18
N ILE A 428 36.26 -15.55 31.23
CA ILE A 428 35.59 -15.20 32.48
C ILE A 428 36.54 -15.60 33.61
N THR A 429 36.74 -14.71 34.57
CA THR A 429 37.63 -14.84 35.72
C THR A 429 36.99 -15.65 36.85
N GLU A 430 37.79 -16.42 37.60
CA GLU A 430 37.92 -16.29 39.07
C GLU A 430 38.94 -17.29 39.67
N ASN A 431 39.52 -16.90 40.81
CA ASN A 431 40.55 -17.59 41.62
C ASN A 431 41.91 -17.90 40.93
#